data_AF-A0A920PVB7-F1
#
_entry.id   AF-A0A920PVB7-F1
#
_cell.length_a   1.000
_cell.length_b   1.000
_cell.length_c   1.000
_cell.angle_alpha   90.00
_cell.angle_beta   90.00
_cell.angle_gamma   90.00
#
_symmetry.space_group_name_H-M   'P 1'
#
loop_
_entity.id
_entity.type
_entity.pdbx_description
1 polymer ?
#
loop_
_entity_poly.entity_id
_entity_poly.type
_entity_poly.pdbx_seq_one_letter_code
_entity_poly.pdbx_strand_id
1 'polypeptide(L)'
;MVIVGIHAPEFEFEKIYDNVVEATQTNNLTWTIAQDNDFVTWRKYSNGFWPAKYLIDKDGFIRYTHFGEGGYAETESLIRELLAEANPSFLKTSLLPPKDQTLDHDFLTSPSCEVTRELYTGFKRGETDFLFGQGGYVQQLGYLESRNQIGEFIIEKELEPHKINFEGSWFVGPESTTHGRTTANYEDYLSLVYSATSVNVVLNGKSGEPYKVLVTAGDKYLTDENKGATS
;
A
#
# COMPACT_ATOMS: atom_id res chain seq x y z
N MET A 1 14.55 -24.66 -3.88
CA MET A 1 13.35 -23.80 -3.89
C MET A 1 13.52 -22.78 -5.01
N VAL A 2 12.43 -22.42 -5.68
CA VAL A 2 12.40 -21.31 -6.62
C VAL A 2 11.35 -20.32 -6.12
N ILE A 3 11.66 -19.03 -6.14
CA ILE A 3 10.72 -17.95 -5.86
C ILE A 3 10.53 -17.19 -7.17
N VAL A 4 9.28 -16.89 -7.50
CA VAL A 4 8.92 -15.98 -8.60
C VAL A 4 7.99 -14.92 -8.04
N GLY A 5 8.42 -13.66 -8.09
CA GLY A 5 7.56 -12.52 -7.78
C GLY A 5 6.72 -12.17 -9.01
N ILE A 6 5.42 -11.97 -8.82
CA ILE A 6 4.55 -11.41 -9.85
C ILE A 6 4.23 -9.98 -9.45
N HIS A 7 4.86 -9.02 -10.13
CA HIS A 7 4.58 -7.59 -9.94
C HIS A 7 3.34 -7.22 -10.75
N ALA A 8 2.19 -7.22 -10.09
CA ALA A 8 0.96 -6.66 -10.64
C ALA A 8 0.85 -5.20 -10.15
N PRO A 9 0.84 -4.21 -11.04
CA PRO A 9 0.90 -2.80 -10.66
C PRO A 9 -0.44 -2.29 -10.14
N GLU A 10 -0.44 -1.57 -9.04
CA GLU A 10 -1.58 -0.87 -8.48
C GLU A 10 -1.81 0.49 -9.16
N PHE A 11 -0.72 1.17 -9.56
CA PHE A 11 -0.73 2.48 -10.22
C PHE A 11 -0.05 2.46 -11.59
N GLU A 12 -0.38 3.41 -12.48
CA GLU A 12 0.23 3.48 -13.82
C GLU A 12 1.76 3.64 -13.79
N PHE A 13 2.32 4.37 -12.81
CA PHE A 13 3.77 4.54 -12.71
C PHE A 13 4.49 3.22 -12.33
N GLU A 14 3.79 2.26 -11.75
CA GLU A 14 4.33 0.93 -11.43
C GLU A 14 4.36 0.00 -12.64
N LYS A 15 3.78 0.42 -13.78
CA LYS A 15 3.95 -0.26 -15.08
C LYS A 15 5.27 0.09 -15.76
N ILE A 16 5.93 1.15 -15.33
CA ILE A 16 7.20 1.59 -15.91
C ILE A 16 8.28 0.59 -15.50
N TYR A 17 8.87 -0.09 -16.48
CA TYR A 17 9.86 -1.15 -16.25
C TYR A 17 11.04 -0.68 -15.39
N ASP A 18 11.59 0.49 -15.69
CA ASP A 18 12.76 1.01 -14.98
C ASP A 18 12.46 1.29 -13.50
N ASN A 19 11.26 1.77 -13.17
CA ASN A 19 10.83 1.96 -11.78
C ASN A 19 10.78 0.63 -11.03
N VAL A 20 10.29 -0.43 -11.69
CA VAL A 20 10.25 -1.77 -11.09
C VAL A 20 11.67 -2.29 -10.90
N VAL A 21 12.55 -2.16 -11.90
CA VAL A 21 13.95 -2.58 -11.79
C VAL A 21 14.66 -1.87 -10.64
N GLU A 22 14.52 -0.55 -10.53
CA GLU A 22 15.08 0.22 -9.42
C GLU A 22 14.56 -0.29 -8.07
N ALA A 23 13.24 -0.48 -7.93
CA ALA A 23 12.65 -1.02 -6.71
C ALA A 23 13.19 -2.41 -6.35
N THR A 24 13.43 -3.29 -7.34
CA THR A 24 14.04 -4.61 -7.08
C THR A 24 15.47 -4.50 -6.57
N GLN A 25 16.25 -3.56 -7.08
CA GLN A 25 17.63 -3.32 -6.66
C GLN A 25 17.69 -2.72 -5.26
N THR A 26 16.91 -1.67 -5.01
CA THR A 26 16.83 -0.98 -3.71
C THR A 26 16.41 -1.93 -2.59
N ASN A 27 15.47 -2.84 -2.86
CA ASN A 27 15.00 -3.82 -1.89
C ASN A 27 15.79 -5.14 -1.88
N ASN A 28 16.90 -5.23 -2.62
CA ASN A 28 17.75 -6.42 -2.73
C ASN A 28 16.98 -7.70 -3.09
N LEU A 29 15.99 -7.58 -3.98
CA LEU A 29 15.19 -8.72 -4.45
C LEU A 29 15.98 -9.49 -5.51
N THR A 30 16.49 -10.66 -5.12
CA THR A 30 17.38 -11.47 -5.98
C THR A 30 16.66 -12.58 -6.74
N TRP A 31 15.38 -12.82 -6.43
CA TRP A 31 14.56 -13.80 -7.15
C TRP A 31 13.99 -13.22 -8.45
N THR A 32 13.55 -14.10 -9.34
CA THR A 32 12.94 -13.71 -10.61
C THR A 32 11.65 -12.96 -10.35
N ILE A 33 11.47 -11.83 -11.05
CA ILE A 33 10.26 -11.02 -10.98
C ILE A 33 9.70 -10.88 -12.40
N ALA A 34 8.43 -11.25 -12.56
CA ALA A 34 7.66 -11.04 -13.78
C ALA A 34 6.72 -9.86 -13.58
N GLN A 35 6.75 -8.90 -14.51
CA GLN A 35 5.87 -7.74 -14.51
C GLN A 35 4.58 -8.07 -15.25
N ASP A 36 3.45 -8.05 -14.55
CA ASP A 36 2.12 -8.42 -15.03
C ASP A 36 1.24 -7.18 -15.25
N ASN A 37 1.72 -6.25 -16.09
CA ASN A 37 1.08 -4.95 -16.33
C ASN A 37 -0.38 -5.02 -16.80
N ASP A 38 -0.73 -6.11 -17.49
CA ASP A 38 -2.08 -6.36 -18.02
C ASP A 38 -2.92 -7.29 -17.12
N PHE A 39 -2.40 -7.64 -15.94
CA PHE A 39 -3.05 -8.54 -14.96
C PHE A 39 -3.44 -9.91 -15.55
N VAL A 40 -2.68 -10.41 -16.52
CA VAL A 40 -2.97 -11.68 -17.19
C VAL A 40 -2.75 -12.84 -16.21
N THR A 41 -1.65 -12.82 -15.49
CA THR A 41 -1.32 -13.86 -14.49
C THR A 41 -2.20 -13.71 -13.26
N TRP A 42 -2.36 -12.48 -12.77
CA TRP A 42 -3.24 -12.13 -11.66
C TRP A 42 -4.65 -12.71 -11.82
N ARG A 43 -5.30 -12.45 -12.97
CA ARG A 43 -6.64 -12.97 -13.26
C ARG A 43 -6.67 -14.49 -13.44
N LYS A 44 -5.62 -15.09 -14.02
CA LYS A 44 -5.53 -16.56 -14.16
C LYS A 44 -5.45 -17.29 -12.81
N TYR A 45 -4.85 -16.65 -11.81
CA TYR A 45 -4.80 -17.13 -10.43
C TYR A 45 -6.04 -16.75 -9.62
N SER A 46 -7.03 -16.07 -10.24
CA SER A 46 -8.19 -15.50 -9.57
C SER A 46 -7.81 -14.68 -8.33
N ASN A 47 -6.68 -13.96 -8.40
CA ASN A 47 -6.20 -13.16 -7.27
C ASN A 47 -7.05 -11.88 -7.12
N GLY A 48 -7.18 -11.41 -5.89
CA GLY A 48 -7.90 -10.18 -5.55
C GLY A 48 -7.18 -9.30 -4.53
N PHE A 49 -5.97 -9.67 -4.10
CA PHE A 49 -5.31 -9.06 -2.96
C PHE A 49 -3.81 -8.86 -3.20
N TRP A 50 -3.31 -7.72 -2.74
CA TRP A 50 -1.88 -7.52 -2.47
C TRP A 50 -1.64 -7.53 -0.95
N PRO A 51 -0.57 -8.17 -0.45
CA PRO A 51 0.19 -9.23 -1.12
C PRO A 51 -0.63 -10.53 -1.21
N ALA A 52 -0.19 -11.45 -2.07
CA ALA A 52 -0.72 -12.81 -2.15
C ALA A 52 0.41 -13.82 -2.36
N LYS A 53 0.30 -15.01 -1.76
CA LYS A 53 1.29 -16.08 -1.82
C LYS A 53 0.64 -17.37 -2.31
N TYR A 54 1.29 -18.08 -3.22
CA TYR A 54 0.87 -19.39 -3.71
C TYR A 54 2.06 -20.35 -3.61
N LEU A 55 1.92 -21.45 -2.87
CA LEU A 55 2.95 -22.50 -2.82
C LEU A 55 2.59 -23.60 -3.80
N ILE A 56 3.51 -23.88 -4.71
CA ILE A 56 3.39 -24.91 -5.75
C ILE A 56 4.38 -26.02 -5.43
N ASP A 57 3.90 -27.26 -5.40
CA ASP A 57 4.76 -28.42 -5.13
C ASP A 57 5.57 -28.88 -6.35
N LYS A 58 6.38 -29.92 -6.14
CA LYS A 58 7.25 -30.52 -7.16
C LYS A 58 6.50 -31.07 -8.38
N ASP A 59 5.22 -31.38 -8.23
CA ASP A 59 4.37 -31.95 -9.28
C ASP A 59 3.54 -30.85 -9.98
N GLY A 60 3.67 -29.60 -9.55
CA GLY A 60 3.03 -28.43 -10.15
C GLY A 60 1.66 -28.10 -9.57
N PHE A 61 1.27 -28.69 -8.44
CA PHE A 61 -0.01 -28.40 -7.80
C PHE A 61 0.12 -27.29 -6.76
N ILE A 62 -0.87 -26.40 -6.73
CA ILE A 62 -1.00 -25.41 -5.64
C ILE A 62 -1.41 -26.16 -4.37
N ARG A 63 -0.58 -26.07 -3.33
CA ARG A 63 -0.80 -26.71 -2.03
C ARG A 63 -1.21 -25.73 -0.94
N TYR A 64 -0.95 -24.45 -1.15
CA TYR A 64 -1.28 -23.40 -0.20
C TYR A 64 -1.52 -22.07 -0.92
N THR A 65 -2.42 -21.27 -0.36
CA THR A 65 -2.68 -19.89 -0.80
C THR A 65 -2.89 -19.02 0.43
N HIS A 66 -2.29 -17.85 0.43
CA HIS A 66 -2.45 -16.86 1.49
C HIS A 66 -2.70 -15.48 0.87
N PHE A 67 -3.72 -14.80 1.37
CA PHE A 67 -4.08 -13.45 0.93
C PHE A 67 -3.87 -12.46 2.07
N GLY A 68 -3.23 -11.33 1.75
CA GLY A 68 -2.88 -10.32 2.72
C GLY A 68 -1.50 -10.53 3.35
N GLU A 69 -1.17 -9.59 4.20
CA GLU A 69 0.08 -9.54 4.95
C GLU A 69 0.05 -10.50 6.14
N GLY A 70 1.19 -11.12 6.46
CA GLY A 70 1.32 -12.07 7.56
C GLY A 70 1.39 -13.55 7.13
N GLY A 71 1.01 -14.44 8.06
CA GLY A 71 1.05 -15.90 7.88
C GLY A 71 2.44 -16.45 7.59
N TYR A 72 3.49 -15.79 8.09
CA TYR A 72 4.88 -16.10 7.77
C TYR A 72 5.30 -17.45 8.33
N ALA A 73 4.97 -17.71 9.60
CA ALA A 73 5.33 -18.98 10.24
C ALA A 73 4.65 -20.17 9.59
N GLU A 74 3.37 -20.03 9.25
CA GLU A 74 2.59 -21.04 8.54
C GLU A 74 3.15 -21.26 7.13
N THR A 75 3.35 -20.18 6.36
CA THR A 75 3.90 -20.26 5.00
C THR A 75 5.26 -20.96 5.00
N GLU A 76 6.17 -20.59 5.92
CA GLU A 76 7.49 -21.21 6.01
C GLU A 76 7.41 -22.69 6.44
N SER A 77 6.49 -23.04 7.34
CA SER A 77 6.28 -24.43 7.74
C SER A 77 5.88 -25.29 6.54
N LEU A 78 4.96 -24.81 5.71
CA LEU A 78 4.53 -25.48 4.49
C LEU A 78 5.63 -25.53 3.42
N ILE A 79 6.44 -24.48 3.27
CA ILE A 79 7.63 -24.52 2.40
C ILE A 79 8.57 -25.66 2.83
N ARG A 80 8.85 -25.78 4.13
CA ARG A 80 9.74 -26.81 4.67
C ARG A 80 9.17 -28.22 4.46
N GLU A 81 7.86 -28.39 4.60
CA GLU A 81 7.16 -29.65 4.30
C GLU A 81 7.32 -30.03 2.83
N LEU A 82 7.01 -29.13 1.89
CA LEU A 82 7.12 -29.39 0.45
C LEU A 82 8.57 -29.64 0.01
N LEU A 83 9.55 -28.98 0.64
CA LEU A 83 10.96 -29.25 0.41
C LEU A 83 11.38 -30.64 0.90
N ALA A 84 10.85 -31.10 2.03
CA ALA A 84 11.08 -32.45 2.53
C ALA A 84 10.38 -33.51 1.67
N GLU A 85 9.17 -33.25 1.16
CA GLU A 85 8.48 -34.11 0.18
C GLU A 85 9.31 -34.27 -1.11
N ALA A 86 9.92 -33.18 -1.59
CA ALA A 86 10.77 -33.20 -2.79
C ALA A 86 12.15 -33.81 -2.55
N ASN A 87 12.70 -33.65 -1.36
CA ASN A 87 14.00 -34.19 -0.98
C ASN A 87 14.02 -34.52 0.53
N PRO A 88 13.83 -35.81 0.91
CA PRO A 88 13.80 -36.22 2.32
C PRO A 88 15.07 -35.88 3.12
N SER A 89 16.21 -35.65 2.45
CA SER A 89 17.43 -35.22 3.14
C SER A 89 17.32 -33.82 3.76
N PHE A 90 16.36 -32.99 3.30
CA PHE A 90 16.10 -31.67 3.86
C PHE A 90 15.75 -31.72 5.36
N LEU A 91 15.15 -32.81 5.84
CA LEU A 91 14.83 -33.03 7.26
C LEU A 91 16.06 -33.04 8.18
N LYS A 92 17.26 -33.21 7.63
CA LYS A 92 18.52 -33.15 8.39
C LYS A 92 19.01 -31.71 8.60
N THR A 93 18.40 -30.73 7.93
CA THR A 93 18.73 -29.31 8.08
C THR A 93 18.17 -28.80 9.40
N SER A 94 19.04 -28.29 10.28
CA SER A 94 18.60 -27.61 11.49
C SER A 94 18.28 -26.16 11.16
N LEU A 95 16.98 -25.83 11.15
CA LEU A 95 16.48 -24.47 11.00
C LEU A 95 15.72 -24.08 12.28
N LEU A 96 15.81 -22.81 12.67
CA LEU A 96 15.00 -22.29 13.76
C LEU A 96 13.51 -22.47 13.45
N PRO A 97 12.63 -22.64 14.45
CA PRO A 97 11.19 -22.64 14.22
C PRO A 97 10.77 -21.35 13.50
N PRO A 98 9.90 -21.44 12.48
CA PRO A 98 9.31 -20.26 11.88
C PRO A 98 8.59 -19.40 12.92
N LYS A 99 8.62 -18.08 12.74
CA LYS A 99 7.97 -17.13 13.64
C LYS A 99 7.25 -16.07 12.84
N ASP A 100 6.08 -15.68 13.34
CA ASP A 100 5.38 -14.51 12.86
C ASP A 100 5.92 -13.24 13.53
N GLN A 101 5.55 -12.10 12.95
CA GLN A 101 5.71 -10.81 13.60
C GLN A 101 4.88 -10.79 14.89
N THR A 102 5.41 -10.18 15.94
CA THR A 102 4.66 -9.99 17.18
C THR A 102 3.56 -8.96 16.93
N LEU A 103 2.30 -9.38 17.01
CA LEU A 103 1.14 -8.52 16.92
C LEU A 103 0.59 -8.23 18.31
N ASP A 104 0.11 -7.01 18.51
CA ASP A 104 -0.72 -6.66 19.67
C ASP A 104 -2.14 -7.17 19.41
N HIS A 105 -2.40 -8.40 19.85
CA HIS A 105 -3.71 -9.04 19.69
C HIS A 105 -4.80 -8.36 20.53
N ASP A 106 -4.45 -7.68 21.62
CA ASP A 106 -5.41 -6.97 22.45
C ASP A 106 -5.94 -5.74 21.70
N PHE A 107 -5.08 -5.06 20.93
CA PHE A 107 -5.51 -3.98 20.04
C PHE A 107 -6.42 -4.49 18.90
N LEU A 108 -6.03 -5.57 18.22
CA LEU A 108 -6.79 -6.10 17.06
C LEU A 108 -8.16 -6.68 17.43
N THR A 109 -8.36 -7.12 18.67
CA THR A 109 -9.63 -7.71 19.14
C THR A 109 -10.51 -6.74 19.91
N SER A 110 -10.06 -5.49 20.11
CA SER A 110 -10.82 -4.46 20.79
C SER A 110 -12.01 -4.00 19.93
N PRO A 111 -13.25 -4.00 20.46
CA PRO A 111 -14.46 -3.65 19.72
C PRO A 111 -14.51 -2.21 19.15
N SER A 112 -13.56 -1.36 19.52
CA SER A 112 -13.50 0.07 19.16
C SER A 112 -12.22 0.43 18.41
N CYS A 113 -11.37 -0.55 18.08
CA CYS A 113 -10.14 -0.33 17.36
C CYS A 113 -10.36 -0.52 15.86
N GLU A 114 -10.37 0.58 15.13
CA GLU A 114 -10.32 0.58 13.67
C GLU A 114 -8.91 0.99 13.24
N VAL A 115 -8.20 0.13 12.51
CA VAL A 115 -6.98 0.53 11.80
C VAL A 115 -7.42 1.30 10.57
N THR A 116 -6.79 2.44 10.32
CA THR A 116 -7.06 3.20 9.10
C THR A 116 -6.69 2.36 7.90
N ARG A 117 -7.68 2.04 7.06
CA ARG A 117 -7.46 1.34 5.80
C ARG A 117 -6.64 2.20 4.85
N GLU A 118 -6.21 1.60 3.75
CA GLU A 118 -5.61 2.35 2.66
C GLU A 118 -6.59 3.39 2.08
N LEU A 119 -6.11 4.61 1.91
CA LEU A 119 -6.90 5.76 1.44
C LEU A 119 -6.36 6.25 0.11
N TYR A 120 -7.24 6.47 -0.85
CA TYR A 120 -6.87 6.93 -2.19
C TYR A 120 -7.37 8.33 -2.45
N THR A 121 -6.50 9.16 -3.01
CA THR A 121 -6.86 10.51 -3.45
C THR A 121 -7.50 10.50 -4.84
N GLY A 122 -7.19 9.56 -5.73
CA GLY A 122 -7.82 9.47 -7.05
C GLY A 122 -9.34 9.29 -6.99
N PHE A 123 -10.08 10.07 -7.80
CA PHE A 123 -11.54 10.01 -7.76
C PHE A 123 -12.11 8.66 -8.22
N LYS A 124 -11.43 7.88 -9.08
CA LYS A 124 -11.98 6.59 -9.56
C LYS A 124 -12.21 5.61 -8.42
N ARG A 125 -11.23 5.49 -7.52
CA ARG A 125 -11.35 4.64 -6.32
C ARG A 125 -12.32 5.27 -5.33
N GLY A 126 -12.24 6.58 -5.11
CA GLY A 126 -13.16 7.29 -4.21
C GLY A 126 -14.63 7.18 -4.60
N GLU A 127 -14.96 7.30 -5.88
CA GLU A 127 -16.32 7.11 -6.40
C GLU A 127 -16.80 5.67 -6.19
N THR A 128 -15.96 4.71 -6.54
CA THR A 128 -16.27 3.28 -6.40
C THR A 128 -16.57 2.95 -4.94
N ASP A 129 -15.72 3.42 -4.03
CA ASP A 129 -15.88 3.26 -2.59
C ASP A 129 -17.15 3.90 -2.04
N PHE A 130 -17.46 5.12 -2.49
CA PHE A 130 -18.69 5.83 -2.15
C PHE A 130 -19.93 5.07 -2.65
N LEU A 131 -19.92 4.57 -3.88
CA LEU A 131 -21.02 3.80 -4.48
C LEU A 131 -21.29 2.47 -3.76
N PHE A 132 -20.26 1.85 -3.19
CA PHE A 132 -20.39 0.65 -2.35
C PHE A 132 -20.71 0.96 -0.88
N GLY A 133 -21.03 2.21 -0.54
CA GLY A 133 -21.53 2.59 0.78
C GLY A 133 -20.44 2.73 1.86
N GLN A 134 -19.16 2.82 1.49
CA GLN A 134 -18.06 3.04 2.44
C GLN A 134 -17.75 4.54 2.67
N GLY A 135 -18.54 5.41 2.04
CA GLY A 135 -18.52 6.85 2.27
C GLY A 135 -17.36 7.60 1.62
N GLY A 136 -16.57 6.96 0.74
CA GLY A 136 -15.44 7.58 0.04
C GLY A 136 -14.20 7.76 0.93
N TYR A 137 -13.11 8.24 0.34
CA TYR A 137 -11.86 8.50 1.08
C TYR A 137 -11.71 9.95 1.53
N VAL A 138 -12.34 10.89 0.83
CA VAL A 138 -12.21 12.33 1.06
C VAL A 138 -13.49 12.85 1.73
N GLN A 139 -13.34 13.60 2.82
CA GLN A 139 -14.48 14.07 3.62
C GLN A 139 -15.32 15.13 2.89
N GLN A 140 -14.67 15.96 2.08
CA GLN A 140 -15.34 17.08 1.42
C GLN A 140 -16.30 16.62 0.32
N LEU A 141 -17.60 16.91 0.50
CA LEU A 141 -18.66 16.51 -0.44
C LEU A 141 -18.44 17.03 -1.88
N GLY A 142 -17.95 18.27 -2.01
CA GLY A 142 -17.65 18.89 -3.32
C GLY A 142 -16.41 18.32 -4.02
N TYR A 143 -15.70 17.38 -3.40
CA TYR A 143 -14.49 16.78 -3.98
C TYR A 143 -14.76 16.08 -5.32
N LEU A 144 -15.81 15.26 -5.38
CA LEU A 144 -16.19 14.53 -6.59
C LEU A 144 -16.85 15.42 -7.64
N GLU A 145 -17.20 16.66 -7.30
CA GLU A 145 -17.65 17.67 -8.28
C GLU A 145 -16.45 18.24 -9.06
N SER A 146 -15.24 18.15 -8.51
CA SER A 146 -14.01 18.69 -9.10
C SER A 146 -13.24 17.67 -9.96
N ARG A 147 -13.88 16.60 -10.43
CA ARG A 147 -13.24 15.55 -11.24
C ARG A 147 -12.60 16.12 -12.52
N ASN A 148 -11.32 15.79 -12.72
CA ASN A 148 -10.49 16.27 -13.83
C ASN A 148 -10.38 17.80 -13.93
N GLN A 149 -10.57 18.51 -12.82
CA GLN A 149 -10.40 19.95 -12.74
C GLN A 149 -9.79 20.35 -11.40
N ILE A 150 -9.46 21.63 -11.26
CA ILE A 150 -9.02 22.21 -10.00
C ILE A 150 -10.26 22.49 -9.15
N GLY A 151 -10.24 22.02 -7.91
CA GLY A 151 -11.18 22.41 -6.85
C GLY A 151 -10.47 23.24 -5.80
N GLU A 152 -11.22 24.14 -5.17
CA GLU A 152 -10.80 24.89 -3.98
C GLU A 152 -11.47 24.28 -2.77
N PHE A 153 -10.68 23.83 -1.80
CA PHE A 153 -11.16 23.11 -0.63
C PHE A 153 -10.81 23.85 0.65
N ILE A 154 -11.75 23.84 1.59
CA ILE A 154 -11.59 24.45 2.91
C ILE A 154 -11.97 23.40 3.95
N ILE A 155 -11.17 23.30 5.00
CA ILE A 155 -11.44 22.46 6.16
C ILE A 155 -12.28 23.29 7.15
N GLU A 156 -13.61 23.20 7.02
CA GLU A 156 -14.55 24.00 7.83
C GLU A 156 -15.07 23.28 9.08
N LYS A 157 -14.89 21.96 9.15
CA LYS A 157 -15.49 21.09 10.18
C LYS A 157 -14.41 20.32 10.92
N GLU A 158 -14.83 19.73 12.05
CA GLU A 158 -14.03 18.72 12.72
C GLU A 158 -13.70 17.57 11.75
N LEU A 159 -12.44 17.14 11.80
CA LEU A 159 -11.90 16.13 10.91
C LEU A 159 -12.47 14.76 11.28
N GLU A 160 -13.12 14.10 10.32
CA GLU A 160 -13.57 12.74 10.49
C GLU A 160 -12.36 11.78 10.51
N PRO A 161 -12.32 10.83 11.48
CA PRO A 161 -11.35 9.75 11.44
C PRO A 161 -11.40 8.99 10.11
N HIS A 162 -10.25 8.52 9.65
CA HIS A 162 -10.11 7.67 8.46
C HIS A 162 -10.49 8.35 7.13
N LYS A 163 -10.50 9.69 7.10
CA LYS A 163 -10.75 10.50 5.90
C LYS A 163 -9.61 11.45 5.59
N ILE A 164 -9.37 11.63 4.30
CA ILE A 164 -8.48 12.67 3.77
C ILE A 164 -9.25 13.99 3.70
N ASN A 165 -8.59 15.06 4.09
CA ASN A 165 -9.10 16.42 4.04
C ASN A 165 -8.12 17.33 3.29
N PHE A 166 -8.60 18.11 2.34
CA PHE A 166 -7.78 19.06 1.58
C PHE A 166 -8.02 20.52 1.99
N GLU A 167 -6.96 21.29 2.17
CA GLU A 167 -7.01 22.76 2.28
C GLU A 167 -6.32 23.35 1.04
N GLY A 168 -6.95 24.35 0.42
CA GLY A 168 -6.42 25.06 -0.73
C GLY A 168 -6.78 24.47 -2.09
N SER A 169 -5.91 24.67 -3.08
CA SER A 169 -6.19 24.41 -4.49
C SER A 169 -5.64 23.06 -4.94
N TRP A 170 -6.50 22.16 -5.43
CA TRP A 170 -6.12 20.80 -5.80
C TRP A 170 -6.77 20.33 -7.10
N PHE A 171 -5.95 19.82 -8.02
CA PHE A 171 -6.43 19.12 -9.22
C PHE A 171 -6.82 17.68 -8.87
N VAL A 172 -8.10 17.34 -9.02
CA VAL A 172 -8.64 16.01 -8.68
C VAL A 172 -8.58 15.08 -9.89
N GLY A 173 -7.50 14.30 -9.96
CA GLY A 173 -7.26 13.34 -11.04
C GLY A 173 -7.89 11.96 -10.80
N PRO A 174 -7.92 11.10 -11.83
CA PRO A 174 -8.55 9.78 -11.75
C PRO A 174 -7.89 8.84 -10.73
N GLU A 175 -6.57 8.87 -10.61
CA GLU A 175 -5.79 7.96 -9.75
C GLU A 175 -5.04 8.68 -8.62
N SER A 176 -4.92 10.01 -8.72
CA SER A 176 -4.21 10.84 -7.76
C SER A 176 -4.78 12.25 -7.75
N THR A 177 -4.55 12.96 -6.65
CA THR A 177 -4.79 14.40 -6.57
C THR A 177 -3.48 15.15 -6.50
N THR A 178 -3.38 16.21 -7.30
CA THR A 178 -2.15 17.00 -7.43
C THR A 178 -2.39 18.41 -6.93
N HIS A 179 -1.39 18.98 -6.28
CA HIS A 179 -1.38 20.39 -5.89
C HIS A 179 -1.72 21.28 -7.11
N GLY A 180 -2.74 22.13 -6.97
CA GLY A 180 -3.41 22.82 -8.07
C GLY A 180 -2.72 24.12 -8.52
N ARG A 181 -1.84 24.67 -7.69
CA ARG A 181 -1.16 25.95 -7.95
C ARG A 181 0.28 25.94 -7.44
N THR A 182 1.00 27.03 -7.68
CA THR A 182 2.29 27.28 -7.01
C THR A 182 2.04 28.19 -5.82
N THR A 183 2.46 27.76 -4.63
CA THR A 183 2.38 28.54 -3.40
C THR A 183 3.80 28.88 -2.93
N ALA A 184 3.96 30.02 -2.25
CA ALA A 184 5.23 30.40 -1.63
C ALA A 184 5.38 29.82 -0.21
N ASN A 185 4.27 29.40 0.40
CA ASN A 185 4.16 28.89 1.76
C ASN A 185 3.39 27.56 1.80
N TYR A 186 3.32 26.94 2.98
CA TYR A 186 2.55 25.71 3.25
C TYR A 186 1.06 26.00 3.51
N GLU A 187 0.47 26.91 2.73
CA GLU A 187 -0.94 27.33 2.88
C GLU A 187 -1.94 26.29 2.35
N ASP A 188 -1.52 25.51 1.36
CA ASP A 188 -2.29 24.39 0.83
C ASP A 188 -1.71 23.10 1.42
N TYR A 189 -2.56 22.27 2.01
CA TYR A 189 -2.13 21.04 2.66
C TYR A 189 -3.22 19.97 2.62
N LEU A 190 -2.83 18.74 2.91
CA LEU A 190 -3.77 17.67 3.21
C LEU A 190 -3.64 17.28 4.67
N SER A 191 -4.74 16.89 5.29
CA SER A 191 -4.81 16.43 6.67
C SER A 191 -5.54 15.09 6.76
N LEU A 192 -5.15 14.29 7.76
CA LEU A 192 -5.67 12.96 8.01
C LEU A 192 -5.70 12.71 9.52
N VAL A 193 -6.87 12.33 10.03
CA VAL A 193 -6.99 11.70 11.35
C VAL A 193 -6.94 10.20 11.14
N TYR A 194 -5.91 9.56 11.70
CA TYR A 194 -5.65 8.13 11.48
C TYR A 194 -5.49 7.37 12.80
N SER A 195 -5.55 6.04 12.66
CA SER A 195 -5.30 5.04 13.68
C SER A 195 -4.37 3.99 13.06
N ALA A 196 -3.09 4.12 13.37
CA ALA A 196 -2.00 3.25 12.93
C ALA A 196 -0.74 3.56 13.76
N THR A 197 0.23 2.66 13.76
CA THR A 197 1.55 2.91 14.37
C THR A 197 2.49 3.66 13.43
N SER A 198 2.24 3.62 12.12
CA SER A 198 2.97 4.35 11.10
C SER A 198 2.05 4.79 9.97
N VAL A 199 2.42 5.87 9.28
CA VAL A 199 1.70 6.38 8.11
C VAL A 199 2.71 6.56 6.99
N ASN A 200 2.38 6.02 5.82
CA ASN A 200 3.16 6.18 4.59
C ASN A 200 2.31 6.96 3.57
N VAL A 201 2.96 7.79 2.76
CA VAL A 201 2.29 8.54 1.70
C VAL A 201 3.05 8.33 0.40
N VAL A 202 2.34 7.90 -0.64
CA VAL A 202 2.88 7.76 -2.00
C VAL A 202 2.72 9.09 -2.71
N LEU A 203 3.83 9.75 -3.04
CA LEU A 203 3.85 11.05 -3.71
C LEU A 203 4.77 11.01 -4.92
N ASN A 204 4.45 11.80 -5.94
CA ASN A 204 5.29 11.96 -7.12
C ASN A 204 5.29 13.43 -7.58
N GLY A 205 6.45 13.93 -8.01
CA GLY A 205 6.64 15.28 -8.53
C GLY A 205 6.50 15.33 -10.05
N LYS A 206 5.64 16.21 -10.57
CA LYS A 206 5.42 16.35 -12.02
C LYS A 206 6.68 16.73 -12.82
N SER A 207 7.64 17.41 -12.21
CA SER A 207 8.83 17.93 -12.89
C SER A 207 10.01 16.97 -12.88
N GLY A 208 9.94 15.83 -12.17
CA GLY A 208 11.11 14.97 -11.91
C GLY A 208 12.16 15.60 -11.00
N GLU A 209 11.97 16.86 -10.59
CA GLU A 209 12.85 17.56 -9.66
C GLU A 209 12.46 17.26 -8.22
N PRO A 210 13.43 17.16 -7.30
CA PRO A 210 13.15 17.05 -5.87
C PRO A 210 12.29 18.22 -5.38
N TYR A 211 11.23 17.90 -4.64
CA TYR A 211 10.41 18.90 -3.97
C TYR A 211 10.37 18.60 -2.48
N LYS A 212 10.17 19.65 -1.68
CA LYS A 212 10.08 19.54 -0.22
C LYS A 212 8.63 19.48 0.19
N VAL A 213 8.32 18.53 1.05
CA VAL A 213 7.03 18.42 1.74
C VAL A 213 7.28 18.67 3.21
N LEU A 214 6.44 19.50 3.81
CA LEU A 214 6.41 19.65 5.26
C LEU A 214 5.40 18.66 5.84
N VAL A 215 5.81 17.91 6.87
CA VAL A 215 4.95 16.97 7.58
C VAL A 215 4.93 17.34 9.06
N THR A 216 3.73 17.40 9.63
CA THR A 216 3.49 17.64 11.06
C THR A 216 2.53 16.60 11.62
N ALA A 217 2.72 16.23 12.88
CA ALA A 217 1.80 15.38 13.64
C ALA A 217 1.32 16.13 14.87
N GLY A 218 -0.01 16.36 14.98
CA GLY A 218 -0.59 17.18 16.04
C GLY A 218 0.03 18.58 16.11
N ASP A 219 0.18 19.22 14.94
CA ASP A 219 0.78 20.54 14.74
C ASP A 219 2.25 20.69 15.17
N LYS A 220 2.95 19.56 15.38
CA LYS A 220 4.38 19.53 15.72
C LYS A 220 5.19 18.95 14.57
N TYR A 221 6.38 19.51 14.37
CA TYR A 221 7.37 18.95 13.44
C TYR A 221 7.79 17.55 13.86
N LEU A 222 8.03 16.70 12.87
CA LEU A 222 8.61 15.38 13.10
C LEU A 222 10.07 15.50 13.59
N THR A 223 10.46 14.62 14.48
CA THR A 223 11.82 14.44 15.02
C THR A 223 12.49 13.26 14.34
N ASP A 224 13.79 13.06 14.58
CA ASP A 224 14.50 11.87 14.09
C ASP A 224 13.92 10.55 14.63
N GLU A 225 13.17 10.60 15.73
CA GLU A 225 12.55 9.43 16.36
C GLU A 225 11.23 9.01 15.69
N ASN A 226 10.55 9.93 14.99
CA ASN A 226 9.24 9.67 14.39
C ASN A 226 9.13 10.04 12.90
N LYS A 227 10.18 10.60 12.31
CA LYS A 227 10.23 10.83 10.85
C LYS A 227 10.50 9.51 10.13
N GLY A 228 9.74 9.27 9.07
CA GLY A 228 9.98 8.16 8.15
C GLY A 228 11.18 8.39 7.23
N ALA A 229 11.45 7.41 6.38
CA ALA A 229 12.40 7.52 5.26
C ALA A 229 11.63 7.59 3.93
N THR A 230 12.25 8.20 2.92
CA THR A 230 11.77 8.12 1.54
C THR A 230 12.41 6.92 0.86
N SER A 231 11.60 6.08 0.20
CA SER A 231 12.05 4.97 -0.64
C SER A 231 12.19 5.37 -2.09
#